data_AF-A0A8C1LGK0-F1
#
_entry.id   AF-A0A8C1LGK0-F1
#
_cell.length_a   1.000
_cell.length_b   1.000
_cell.length_c   1.000
_cell.angle_alpha   90.00
_cell.angle_beta   90.00
_cell.angle_gamma   90.00
#
_symmetry.space_group_name_H-M   'P 1'
#
loop_
_entity.id
_entity.type
_entity.pdbx_description
1 polymer ?
#
loop_
_entity_poly.entity_id
_entity_poly.type
_entity_poly.pdbx_seq_one_letter_code
_entity_poly.pdbx_strand_id
1 'polypeptide(L)' 'MSSSLVVCEVDGSLQEKLKKFRFRKETSNAAILMKIDMEKQLVVLEEEYEVSGTVGLL' A
#
# COMPACT_ATOMS: atom_id res chain seq x y z
N MET A 1 -24.38 16.13 -8.43
CA MET A 1 -23.12 16.53 -7.78
C MET A 1 -22.07 16.61 -8.85
N SER A 2 -21.58 17.80 -9.22
CA SER A 2 -20.44 17.91 -10.13
C SER A 2 -19.20 17.38 -9.41
N SER A 3 -18.71 16.22 -9.81
CA SER A 3 -17.54 15.62 -9.18
C SER A 3 -16.28 16.40 -9.58
N SER A 4 -15.87 17.38 -8.77
CA SER A 4 -14.52 17.93 -8.87
C SER A 4 -13.56 16.82 -8.49
N LEU A 5 -12.84 16.28 -9.47
CA LEU A 5 -11.80 15.28 -9.25
C LEU A 5 -10.65 15.95 -8.50
N VAL A 6 -10.39 15.50 -7.27
CA VAL A 6 -9.25 15.92 -6.47
C VAL A 6 -8.18 14.84 -6.59
N VAL A 7 -7.00 15.21 -7.07
CA VAL A 7 -5.85 14.31 -7.19
C VAL A 7 -5.02 14.46 -5.92
N CYS A 8 -4.80 13.35 -5.21
CA CYS A 8 -3.99 13.31 -3.99
C CYS A 8 -2.53 12.98 -4.33
N GLU A 9 -1.58 13.56 -3.60
CA GLU A 9 -0.18 13.19 -3.69
C GLU A 9 0.10 11.89 -2.92
N VAL A 10 1.20 11.20 -3.22
CA VAL A 10 1.59 9.97 -2.52
C VAL A 10 2.65 10.31 -1.49
N ASP A 11 2.42 9.93 -0.24
CA ASP A 11 3.36 10.15 0.85
C ASP A 11 4.76 9.60 0.52
N GLY A 12 5.82 10.35 0.86
CA GLY A 12 7.19 9.99 0.52
C GLY A 12 7.64 8.65 1.12
N SER A 13 7.20 8.34 2.34
CA SER A 13 7.53 7.06 2.99
C SER A 13 6.80 5.89 2.33
N LEU A 14 5.57 6.12 1.84
CA LEU A 14 4.84 5.14 1.03
C LEU A 14 5.51 4.93 -0.33
N GLN A 15 6.00 5.98 -1.01
CA GLN A 15 6.74 5.82 -2.27
C GLN A 15 7.98 4.95 -2.11
N GLU A 16 8.74 5.14 -1.03
CA GLU A 16 9.92 4.31 -0.73
C GLU A 16 9.55 2.85 -0.48
N LYS A 17 8.46 2.60 0.27
CA LYS A 17 7.94 1.25 0.51
C LYS A 17 7.47 0.59 -0.77
N LEU A 18 6.71 1.28 -1.62
CA LEU A 18 6.27 0.78 -2.92
C LEU A 18 7.47 0.42 -3.83
N LYS A 19 8.53 1.23 -3.79
CA LYS A 19 9.78 0.94 -4.50
C LYS A 19 10.41 -0.36 -3.98
N LYS A 20 10.56 -0.50 -2.66
CA LYS A 20 11.10 -1.74 -2.05
C LYS A 20 10.22 -2.95 -2.38
N PHE A 21 8.90 -2.82 -2.26
CA PHE A 21 7.93 -3.88 -2.53
C PHE A 21 7.94 -4.34 -3.99
N ARG A 22 8.15 -3.42 -4.94
CA ARG A 22 8.31 -3.74 -6.37
C ARG A 22 9.60 -4.52 -6.65
N PHE A 23 10.68 -4.18 -5.96
CA PHE A 23 11.99 -4.81 -6.13
C PHE A 23 12.29 -5.90 -5.11
N ARG A 24 11.27 -6.36 -4.38
CA ARG A 24 11.37 -7.41 -3.39
C ARG A 24 11.84 -8.71 -4.05
N LYS A 25 12.62 -9.51 -3.34
CA LYS A 25 13.18 -10.79 -3.85
C LYS A 25 12.46 -12.01 -3.28
N GLU A 26 11.53 -11.78 -2.37
CA GLU A 26 10.74 -12.79 -1.67
C GLU A 26 9.72 -13.42 -2.63
N THR A 27 9.55 -14.73 -2.54
CA THR A 27 8.57 -15.50 -3.32
C THR A 27 7.23 -15.65 -2.60
N SER A 28 7.06 -15.00 -1.43
CA SER A 28 5.83 -14.95 -0.67
C SER A 28 4.81 -14.02 -1.35
N ASN A 29 3.53 -14.37 -1.23
CA ASN A 29 2.46 -13.45 -1.58
C ASN A 29 2.45 -12.33 -0.55
N ALA A 30 2.41 -11.08 -1.00
CA ALA A 30 2.35 -9.93 -0.12
C ALA A 30 1.40 -8.89 -0.70
N ALA A 31 0.83 -8.05 0.15
CA ALA A 31 -0.12 -7.00 -0.23
C ALA A 31 0.13 -5.73 0.58
N ILE A 32 -0.08 -4.57 -0.06
CA ILE A 32 -0.01 -3.26 0.58
C ILE A 32 -1.41 -2.65 0.50
N LEU A 33 -2.01 -2.35 1.66
CA LEU A 33 -3.25 -1.61 1.77
C LEU A 33 -2.94 -0.12 1.92
N MET A 34 -3.54 0.69 1.05
CA MET A 34 -3.36 2.15 1.02
C MET A 34 -4.71 2.82 1.23
N LYS A 35 -4.71 3.97 1.89
CA LYS A 35 -5.89 4.83 2.05
C LYS A 35 -5.58 6.28 1.72
N ILE A 36 -6.64 7.05 1.50
CA ILE A 36 -6.56 8.50 1.33
C ILE A 36 -6.78 9.15 2.69
N ASP A 37 -5.79 9.90 3.16
CA ASP A 37 -5.96 10.87 4.24
C ASP A 37 -6.65 12.10 3.65
N MET A 38 -7.96 12.26 3.91
CA MET A 38 -8.76 13.34 3.35
C MET A 38 -8.39 14.72 3.90
N GLU A 39 -7.80 14.79 5.11
CA GLU A 39 -7.39 16.07 5.70
C GLU A 39 -6.10 16.57 5.05
N LYS A 40 -5.19 15.65 4.74
CA LYS A 40 -3.89 15.99 4.13
C LYS A 40 -3.90 15.89 2.61
N GLN A 41 -4.95 15.32 2.01
CA GLN A 41 -5.02 14.98 0.58
C GLN A 41 -3.82 14.13 0.13
N LEU A 42 -3.44 13.17 0.97
CA LEU A 42 -2.30 12.28 0.75
C LEU A 42 -2.74 10.82 0.73
N VAL A 43 -2.17 10.05 -0.19
CA VAL A 43 -2.22 8.58 -0.14
C VAL A 43 -1.19 8.11 0.86
N VAL A 44 -1.63 7.39 1.88
CA VAL A 44 -0.81 6.90 2.99
C VAL A 44 -0.93 5.38 3.12
N LEU A 45 0.10 4.76 3.71
CA LEU A 45 0.06 3.34 4.06
C LEU A 45 -0.99 3.12 5.16
N GLU A 46 -1.84 2.13 4.98
CA GLU A 46 -2.71 1.65 6.05
C GLU A 46 -2.11 0.40 6.68
N GLU A 47 -1.94 -0.66 5.91
CA GLU A 47 -1.44 -1.96 6.39
C GLU A 47 -0.58 -2.67 5.33
N GLU A 48 0.27 -3.59 5.77
CA GLU A 48 1.14 -4.42 4.92
C GLU A 48 0.98 -5.89 5.35
N TYR A 49 0.72 -6.77 4.39
CA TYR A 49 0.51 -8.20 4.62
C TYR A 49 1.57 -9.01 3.89
N GLU A 50 2.04 -10.08 4.53
CA GLU A 50 2.90 -11.08 3.93
C GLU A 50 2.37 -12.48 4.30
N VAL A 51 2.13 -13.29 3.27
CA VAL A 51 1.73 -14.69 3.40
C VAL A 51 2.99 -15.53 3.25
N SER A 52 3.63 -15.80 4.39
CA SER A 52 4.57 -16.90 4.52
C SER A 52 3.77 -18.21 4.42
N GLY A 53 4.04 -19.01 3.39
CA GLY A 53 3.24 -20.19 3.07
C GLY A 53 3.21 -21.22 4.19
N THR A 54 2.13 -21.22 4.97
CA THR A 54 1.60 -22.41 5.64
C THR A 54 0.21 -22.69 5.08
N VAL A 55 0.16 -23.07 3.80
CA VAL A 55 -0.98 -23.85 3.31
C VAL A 55 -0.87 -25.22 3.99
N GLY A 56 -1.51 -25.36 5.15
CA GLY A 56 -1.69 -26.62 5.86
C GLY A 56 -0.82 -26.81 7.11
N LEU A 57 -1.30 -26.31 8.25
CA LEU A 57 -1.36 -27.08 9.50
C LEU A 57 -2.19 -26.32 10.54
N LEU A 58 -3.30 -26.97 10.91
CA LEU A 58 -4.32 -26.67 11.93
C LEU A 58 -5.50 -25.79 11.47
#